data_AF-A0A7J8NNE0-F1
#
_entry.id   AF-A0A7J8NNE0-F1
#
_cell.length_a   1.000
_cell.length_b   1.000
_cell.length_c   1.000
_cell.angle_alpha   90.00
_cell.angle_beta   90.00
_cell.angle_gamma   90.00
#
_symmetry.space_group_name_H-M   'P 1'
#
loop_
_entity.id
_entity.type
_entity.pdbx_description
1 polymer ?
#
loop_
_entity_poly.entity_id
_entity_poly.type
_entity_poly.pdbx_seq_one_letter_code
_entity_poly.pdbx_strand_id
1 'polypeptide(L)'
;VRKKFRCVIRFVAVIPWRVEYFRSPDGVYRVKFTLEDPTARIHAYSYAEDGEKFFNGLSTGGLKRKLNELLGVPKSDDDGQEEIEGGARNPPWVQCCLKSHSIKRRRWIFDTKLVG
;
A
#
# COMPACT_ATOMS: atom_id res chain seq x y z
N VAL A 1 18.17 2.10 -17.49
CA VAL A 1 18.57 1.31 -16.30
C VAL A 1 17.42 1.30 -15.30
N ARG A 2 16.99 0.12 -14.82
CA ARG A 2 16.07 0.00 -13.69
C ARG A 2 16.90 0.00 -12.42
N LYS A 3 16.63 0.91 -11.49
CA LYS A 3 17.29 0.90 -10.17
C LYS A 3 16.32 0.33 -9.14
N LYS A 4 16.83 -0.60 -8.31
CA LYS A 4 16.11 -1.25 -7.22
C LYS A 4 16.65 -0.72 -5.90
N PHE A 5 15.76 -0.42 -4.97
CA PHE A 5 16.12 0.10 -3.66
C PHE A 5 15.25 -0.56 -2.60
N ARG A 6 15.81 -0.72 -1.40
CA ARG A 6 15.10 -1.17 -0.21
C ARG A 6 15.12 -0.02 0.79
N CYS A 7 13.95 0.42 1.23
CA CYS A 7 13.78 1.64 2.02
C CYS A 7 12.85 1.37 3.21
N VAL A 8 12.97 2.17 4.27
CA VAL A 8 12.01 2.19 5.38
C VAL A 8 11.08 3.38 5.16
N ILE A 9 9.79 3.12 4.97
CA ILE A 9 8.79 4.11 4.56
C ILE A 9 7.49 3.90 5.33
N ARG A 10 6.60 4.89 5.28
CA ARG A 10 5.20 4.80 5.74
C ARG A 10 4.26 4.87 4.55
N PHE A 11 3.14 4.18 4.61
CA PHE A 11 2.06 4.34 3.64
C PHE A 11 1.05 5.35 4.17
N VAL A 12 0.97 6.52 3.55
CA VAL A 12 0.14 7.62 4.06
C VAL A 12 -1.20 7.74 3.34
N ALA A 13 -1.28 7.25 2.10
CA ALA A 13 -2.52 7.23 1.34
C ALA A 13 -2.50 6.15 0.25
N VAL A 14 -3.69 5.80 -0.24
CA VAL A 14 -3.90 4.83 -1.31
C VAL A 14 -5.00 5.29 -2.25
N ILE A 15 -4.81 5.05 -3.55
CA ILE A 15 -5.80 5.30 -4.60
C ILE A 15 -5.88 4.05 -5.50
N PRO A 16 -7.08 3.48 -5.71
CA PRO A 16 -8.35 3.89 -5.10
C PRO A 16 -8.37 3.63 -3.59
N TRP A 17 -9.29 4.28 -2.85
CA TRP A 17 -9.37 4.14 -1.39
C TRP A 17 -10.16 2.89 -0.94
N ARG A 18 -10.93 2.30 -1.87
CA ARG A 18 -11.73 1.09 -1.67
C ARG A 18 -11.05 -0.10 -2.32
N VAL A 19 -10.91 -1.19 -1.57
CA VAL A 19 -10.22 -2.41 -2.00
C VAL A 19 -10.94 -3.10 -3.16
N GLU A 20 -12.26 -2.91 -3.27
CA GLU A 20 -13.10 -3.41 -4.34
C GLU A 20 -12.70 -2.83 -5.71
N TYR A 21 -12.06 -1.67 -5.72
CA TYR A 21 -11.61 -0.99 -6.94
C TYR A 21 -10.12 -1.19 -7.22
N PHE A 22 -9.41 -2.01 -6.44
CA PHE A 22 -7.96 -2.22 -6.63
C PHE A 22 -7.64 -2.91 -7.95
N ARG A 23 -8.56 -3.74 -8.45
CA ARG A 23 -8.47 -4.39 -9.75
C ARG A 23 -9.31 -3.64 -10.77
N SER A 24 -8.79 -3.49 -11.98
CA SER A 24 -9.60 -3.07 -13.13
C SER A 24 -10.57 -4.17 -13.56
N PRO A 25 -11.55 -3.87 -14.45
CA PRO A 25 -12.52 -4.87 -14.90
C PRO A 25 -11.93 -6.13 -15.54
N ASP A 26 -10.71 -6.04 -16.08
CA ASP A 26 -9.90 -7.16 -16.61
C ASP A 26 -9.16 -7.96 -15.52
N GLY A 27 -9.37 -7.63 -14.24
CA GLY A 27 -8.77 -8.31 -13.09
C GLY A 27 -7.38 -7.81 -12.71
N VAL A 28 -6.83 -6.82 -13.42
CA VAL A 28 -5.44 -6.36 -13.20
C VAL A 28 -5.35 -5.37 -12.04
N TYR A 29 -4.44 -5.61 -11.09
CA TYR A 29 -4.19 -4.63 -10.02
C TYR A 29 -3.67 -3.29 -10.56
N ARG A 30 -4.24 -2.19 -10.07
CA ARG A 30 -3.84 -0.81 -10.41
C ARG A 30 -3.92 0.12 -9.22
N VAL A 31 -3.05 -0.11 -8.23
CA VAL A 31 -3.06 0.65 -6.98
C VAL A 31 -1.91 1.64 -6.93
N LYS A 32 -2.20 2.89 -6.57
CA LYS A 32 -1.22 3.95 -6.33
C LYS A 32 -1.16 4.24 -4.83
N PHE A 33 0.00 4.03 -4.24
CA PHE A 33 0.29 4.42 -2.87
C PHE A 33 1.02 5.75 -2.83
N THR A 34 0.75 6.54 -1.80
CA THR A 34 1.62 7.63 -1.37
C THR A 34 2.47 7.11 -0.23
N LEU A 35 3.78 7.10 -0.46
CA LEU A 35 4.79 6.67 0.50
C LEU A 35 5.48 7.90 1.06
N GLU A 36 5.84 7.85 2.33
CA GLU A 36 6.57 8.90 3.03
C GLU A 36 7.80 8.32 3.71
N ASP A 37 8.91 9.04 3.61
CA ASP A 37 10.06 8.90 4.51
C ASP A 37 10.44 10.28 5.07
N PRO A 38 11.47 10.40 5.95
CA PRO A 38 11.87 11.70 6.49
C PRO A 38 12.32 12.72 5.43
N THR A 39 12.60 12.28 4.21
CA THR A 39 13.14 13.11 3.13
C THR A 39 12.08 13.61 2.17
N ALA A 40 11.07 12.79 1.86
CA ALA A 40 10.07 13.13 0.86
C ALA A 40 8.80 12.26 0.92
N ARG A 41 7.75 12.76 0.24
CA ARG A 41 6.60 11.96 -0.19
C ARG A 41 6.72 11.61 -1.65
N ILE A 42 6.46 10.34 -2.00
CA ILE A 42 6.48 9.85 -3.37
C ILE A 42 5.25 9.02 -3.68
N HIS A 43 4.92 8.91 -4.96
CA HIS A 43 3.95 7.93 -5.44
C HIS A 43 4.64 6.68 -5.95
N ALA A 44 4.11 5.52 -5.56
CA ALA A 44 4.53 4.22 -6.04
C ALA A 44 3.31 3.38 -6.44
N TYR A 45 3.49 2.54 -7.46
CA TYR A 45 2.43 1.71 -7.99
C TYR A 45 2.63 0.24 -7.62
N SER A 46 1.54 -0.39 -7.21
CA SER A 46 1.39 -1.84 -7.16
C SER A 46 0.51 -2.23 -8.34
N TYR A 47 1.13 -2.79 -9.39
CA TYR A 47 0.50 -2.95 -10.70
C TYR A 47 0.72 -4.36 -11.26
N ALA A 48 -0.32 -4.94 -11.88
CA ALA A 48 -0.28 -6.26 -12.50
C ALA A 48 0.37 -7.32 -11.59
N GLU A 49 1.36 -8.08 -12.07
CA GLU A 49 2.02 -9.15 -11.32
C GLU A 49 2.67 -8.68 -10.01
N ASP A 50 3.20 -7.45 -9.96
CA ASP A 50 3.75 -6.92 -8.71
C ASP A 50 2.62 -6.69 -7.69
N GLY A 51 1.42 -6.35 -8.17
CA GLY A 51 0.20 -6.25 -7.37
C GLY A 51 -0.24 -7.59 -6.81
N GLU A 52 -0.30 -8.61 -7.65
CA GLU A 52 -0.64 -9.97 -7.20
C GLU A 52 0.34 -10.47 -6.12
N LYS A 53 1.64 -10.22 -6.31
CA LYS A 53 2.67 -10.57 -5.30
C LYS A 53 2.54 -9.76 -4.02
N PHE A 54 2.26 -8.46 -4.14
CA PHE A 54 2.12 -7.57 -2.99
C PHE A 54 0.90 -7.93 -2.14
N PHE A 55 -0.26 -8.13 -2.76
CA PHE A 55 -1.50 -8.45 -2.06
C PHE A 55 -1.66 -9.95 -1.76
N ASN A 56 -0.83 -10.82 -2.33
CA ASN A 56 -0.65 -12.23 -1.98
C ASN A 56 -1.98 -13.00 -1.84
N GLY A 57 -2.93 -12.77 -2.76
CA GLY A 57 -4.20 -13.51 -2.82
C GLY A 57 -5.16 -13.29 -1.64
N LEU A 58 -5.00 -12.22 -0.87
CA LEU A 58 -5.92 -11.91 0.24
C LEU A 58 -7.36 -11.73 -0.26
N SER A 59 -8.32 -12.22 0.54
CA SER A 59 -9.74 -11.89 0.34
C SER A 59 -9.98 -10.38 0.54
N THR A 60 -11.08 -9.85 -0.01
CA THR A 60 -11.43 -8.43 0.12
C THR A 60 -11.41 -7.95 1.58
N GLY A 61 -11.98 -8.73 2.51
CA GLY A 61 -11.98 -8.40 3.94
C GLY A 61 -10.57 -8.46 4.56
N GLY A 62 -9.76 -9.47 4.22
CA GLY A 62 -8.37 -9.55 4.68
C GLY A 62 -7.50 -8.41 4.15
N LEU A 63 -7.74 -8.00 2.90
CA LEU A 63 -7.07 -6.88 2.27
C LEU A 63 -7.46 -5.56 2.92
N LYS A 64 -8.76 -5.34 3.19
CA LYS A 64 -9.25 -4.14 3.90
C LYS A 64 -8.60 -4.01 5.27
N ARG A 65 -8.57 -5.09 6.05
CA ARG A 65 -7.94 -5.10 7.38
C ARG A 65 -6.45 -4.74 7.31
N LYS A 66 -5.69 -5.42 6.46
CA LYS A 66 -4.25 -5.16 6.31
C LYS A 66 -3.95 -3.77 5.76
N LEU A 67 -4.79 -3.26 4.88
CA LEU A 67 -4.66 -1.90 4.35
C LEU A 67 -4.88 -0.86 5.45
N ASN A 68 -5.89 -1.05 6.30
CA ASN A 68 -6.15 -0.16 7.43
C ASN A 68 -4.97 -0.16 8.41
N GLU A 69 -4.40 -1.33 8.72
CA GLU A 69 -3.18 -1.45 9.53
C GLU A 69 -1.98 -0.71 8.89
N LEU A 70 -1.79 -0.90 7.58
CA LEU A 70 -0.71 -0.24 6.84
C LEU A 70 -0.87 1.29 6.80
N LEU A 71 -2.10 1.78 6.75
CA LEU A 71 -2.45 3.20 6.79
C LEU A 71 -2.56 3.75 8.23
N GLY A 72 -2.31 2.92 9.24
CA GLY A 72 -2.38 3.31 10.66
C GLY A 72 -3.75 3.81 11.09
N VAL A 73 -4.82 3.23 10.54
CA VAL A 73 -6.19 3.54 10.96
C VAL A 73 -6.39 3.00 12.38
N PRO A 74 -6.82 3.82 13.35
CA PRO A 74 -7.04 3.39 14.72
C PRO A 74 -8.12 2.31 14.79
N LYS A 75 -7.88 1.29 15.62
CA LYS A 75 -8.85 0.23 15.92
C LYS A 75 -9.64 0.66 17.17
N SER A 76 -10.93 0.38 17.21
CA SER A 76 -11.70 0.38 18.45
C SER A 76 -11.20 -0.73 19.38
N ASP A 77 -11.16 -0.46 20.69
CA ASP A 77 -10.76 -1.45 21.71
C ASP A 77 -11.82 -2.54 21.94
N ASP A 78 -13.01 -2.38 21.35
CA ASP A 78 -14.09 -3.36 21.40
C ASP A 78 -14.04 -4.26 20.15
N ASP A 79 -14.25 -5.57 20.34
CA ASP A 79 -14.19 -6.62 19.31
C ASP A 79 -15.27 -6.49 18.20
N GLY A 80 -15.90 -5.31 18.08
CA GLY A 80 -16.76 -4.86 16.99
C GLY A 80 -16.07 -3.80 16.14
N GLN A 81 -15.77 -4.16 14.89
CA GLN A 81 -15.03 -3.40 13.88
C GLN A 81 -15.64 -2.04 13.51
N GLU A 82 -15.50 -1.02 14.35
CA GLU A 82 -15.75 0.36 13.92
C GLU A 82 -14.49 1.21 14.01
N GLU A 83 -14.18 1.89 12.91
CA GLU A 83 -13.09 2.86 12.86
C GLU A 83 -13.43 4.00 13.82
N ILE A 84 -12.54 4.33 14.77
CA ILE A 84 -12.78 5.47 15.66
C ILE A 84 -12.82 6.73 14.80
N GLU A 85 -14.01 7.29 14.57
CA GLU A 85 -14.18 8.57 13.90
C GLU A 85 -13.41 9.64 14.68
N GLY A 86 -12.43 10.28 14.02
CA GLY A 86 -11.62 11.36 14.60
C GLY A 86 -10.29 10.94 15.21
N GLY A 87 -9.96 9.65 15.28
CA GLY A 87 -8.62 9.22 15.70
C GLY A 87 -7.55 9.56 14.65
N ALA A 88 -6.44 10.18 15.08
CA ALA A 88 -5.34 10.51 14.17
C ALA A 88 -4.67 9.24 13.64
N ARG A 89 -4.52 9.12 12.32
CA ARG A 89 -3.80 8.00 11.71
C ARG A 89 -2.33 8.04 12.10
N ASN A 90 -1.77 6.87 12.44
CA ASN A 90 -0.35 6.71 12.72
C ASN A 90 0.24 5.52 11.95
N PRO A 91 0.51 5.68 10.63
CA PRO A 91 1.00 4.58 9.80
C PRO A 91 2.36 4.06 10.29
N PRO A 92 2.57 2.73 10.38
CA PRO A 92 3.84 2.17 10.83
C PRO A 92 4.96 2.42 9.82
N TRP A 93 6.19 2.43 10.32
CA TRP A 93 7.38 2.34 9.49
C TRP A 93 7.58 0.90 9.03
N VAL A 94 7.56 0.69 7.73
CA VAL A 94 7.71 -0.63 7.13
C VAL A 94 8.79 -0.62 6.07
N GLN A 95 9.41 -1.77 5.89
CA GLN A 95 10.41 -1.93 4.87
C GLN A 95 9.75 -2.28 3.53
N CYS A 96 10.10 -1.53 2.49
CA CYS A 96 9.54 -1.69 1.15
C CYS A 96 10.64 -1.69 0.08
N CYS A 97 10.50 -2.55 -0.91
CA CYS A 97 11.36 -2.57 -2.09
C CYS A 97 10.71 -1.77 -3.23
N LEU A 98 11.43 -0.75 -3.73
CA LEU A 98 10.99 0.14 -4.81
C LEU A 98 11.89 -0.02 -6.04
N LYS A 99 11.28 -0.22 -7.21
CA LYS A 99 11.98 -0.17 -8.50
C LYS A 99 11.57 1.10 -9.24
N SER A 100 12.56 1.80 -9.79
CA SER A 100 12.35 3.00 -10.60
C SER A 100 12.72 2.75 -12.05
N HIS A 101 11.97 3.36 -12.97
CA HIS A 101 12.29 3.37 -14.39
C HIS A 101 12.57 4.80 -14.82
N SER A 102 13.84 5.09 -15.15
CA SER A 102 14.31 6.44 -15.45
C SER A 102 13.48 7.15 -16.53
N ILE A 103 13.09 6.42 -17.57
CA ILE A 103 12.29 6.96 -18.69
C ILE A 103 10.85 7.31 -18.28
N LYS A 104 10.19 6.44 -17.51
CA LYS A 104 8.76 6.62 -17.16
C LYS A 104 8.55 7.55 -15.96
N ARG A 105 9.63 7.95 -15.26
CA ARG A 105 9.60 8.69 -13.97
C ARG A 105 8.60 8.12 -12.96
N ARG A 106 8.35 6.82 -13.03
CA ARG A 106 7.43 6.07 -12.17
C ARG A 106 8.22 5.13 -11.27
N ARG A 107 7.65 4.86 -10.10
CA ARG A 107 8.17 3.93 -9.11
C ARG A 107 7.14 2.82 -8.90
N TRP A 108 7.61 1.61 -8.73
CA TRP A 108 6.77 0.45 -8.47
C TRP A 108 7.23 -0.24 -7.20
N ILE A 109 6.27 -0.70 -6.41
CA ILE A 109 6.51 -1.65 -5.34
C ILE A 109 6.76 -3.00 -6.01
N PHE A 110 7.78 -3.73 -5.55
CA PHE A 110 8.13 -5.05 -6.06
C PHE A 110 8.76 -5.88 -4.94
N ASP A 111 8.81 -7.20 -5.07
CA ASP A 111 9.43 -8.14 -4.11
C ASP A 111 9.10 -7.82 -2.64
N THR A 112 7.92 -7.25 -2.40
CA THR A 112 7.39 -6.85 -1.10
C THR A 112 6.04 -7.52 -1.00
N LYS A 113 5.76 -8.16 0.14
CA LYS A 113 4.42 -8.65 0.47
C LYS A 113 3.78 -7.67 1.44
N LEU A 114 2.46 -7.55 1.41
CA LEU A 114 1.69 -6.83 2.40
C LEU A 114 1.73 -7.60 3.73
N VAL A 115 2.85 -7.46 4.44
CA VAL A 115 3.06 -7.98 5.78
C VAL A 115 2.94 -6.80 6.73
N GLY A 116 1.70 -6.53 7.13
CA GLY A 116 1.37 -6.32 8.54
C GLY A 116 1.07 -7.68 9.15
#